data_AF-A0A6I3AAT2-F1
#
_entry.id   AF-A0A6I3AAT2-F1
#
_cell.length_a   1.000
_cell.length_b   1.000
_cell.length_c   1.000
_cell.angle_alpha   90.00
_cell.angle_beta   90.00
_cell.angle_gamma   90.00
#
_symmetry.space_group_name_H-M   'P 1'
#
loop_
_entity.id
_entity.type
_entity.pdbx_description
1 polymer ?
#
loop_
_entity_poly.entity_id
_entity_poly.type
_entity_poly.pdbx_seq_one_letter_code
_entity_poly.pdbx_strand_id
1 'polypeptide(L)' 'MLKMSTLFLRTLRDDPADAEVASHRLLVRAGYIRRIAAGIYSWLPLGVITLRNVENVIRQ' A
#
# COMPACT_ATOMS: atom_id res chain seq x y z
N MET A 1 -13.37 11.82 9.61
CA MET A 1 -13.47 10.38 9.28
C MET A 1 -13.13 10.21 7.79
N LEU A 2 -12.26 9.26 7.45
CA LEU A 2 -11.84 9.01 6.07
C LEU A 2 -13.00 8.32 5.31
N LYS A 3 -13.52 8.92 4.23
CA LYS A 3 -14.60 8.33 3.44
C LYS A 3 -14.02 7.57 2.25
N MET A 4 -14.50 6.35 2.02
CA MET A 4 -14.04 5.52 0.90
C MET A 4 -14.17 6.23 -0.46
N SER A 5 -15.26 6.96 -0.66
CA SER A 5 -15.51 7.73 -1.89
C SER A 5 -14.50 8.85 -2.15
N THR A 6 -13.77 9.30 -1.14
CA THR A 6 -12.76 10.36 -1.24
C THR A 6 -11.32 9.83 -1.32
N LEU A 7 -11.13 8.53 -1.16
CA LEU A 7 -9.81 7.93 -1.19
C LEU A 7 -9.35 7.72 -2.63
N PHE A 8 -8.11 8.13 -2.90
CA PHE A 8 -7.40 7.64 -4.07
C PHE A 8 -6.97 6.19 -3.81
N LEU A 9 -7.90 5.27 -4.10
CA LEU A 9 -7.71 3.83 -3.91
C LEU A 9 -8.03 3.09 -5.20
N ARG A 10 -7.13 2.21 -5.61
CA ARG A 10 -7.32 1.29 -6.75
C ARG A 10 -6.99 -0.12 -6.28
N THR A 11 -8.01 -0.86 -5.89
CA THR A 11 -7.85 -2.26 -5.53
C THR A 11 -7.72 -3.12 -6.79
N LEU A 12 -7.00 -4.23 -6.70
CA LEU A 12 -6.86 -5.20 -7.78
C LEU A 12 -7.66 -6.47 -7.45
N ARG A 13 -8.44 -6.92 -8.44
CA ARG A 13 -9.18 -8.19 -8.35
C ARG A 13 -8.22 -9.37 -8.30
N ASP A 14 -7.27 -9.39 -9.22
CA ASP A 14 -6.34 -10.50 -9.42
C ASP A 14 -5.00 -10.25 -8.72
N ASP A 15 -4.27 -11.34 -8.49
CA ASP A 15 -2.92 -11.27 -7.94
C ASP A 15 -1.95 -10.67 -8.98
N PRO A 16 -1.14 -9.65 -8.61
CA PRO A 16 -0.10 -9.13 -9.50
C PRO A 16 0.93 -10.22 -9.81
N ALA A 17 1.30 -10.34 -11.09
CA ALA A 17 2.15 -11.41 -11.61
C ALA A 17 3.58 -11.41 -11.02
N ASP A 18 4.02 -10.29 -10.44
CA ASP A 18 5.36 -10.07 -9.91
C ASP A 18 5.43 -10.14 -8.37
N ALA A 19 4.37 -10.58 -7.69
CA ALA A 19 4.34 -10.70 -6.23
C ALA A 19 4.49 -12.14 -5.73
N GLU A 20 5.71 -12.52 -5.38
CA GLU A 20 6.02 -13.85 -4.85
C GLU A 20 5.61 -14.03 -3.37
N VAL A 21 5.68 -12.97 -2.57
CA VAL A 21 5.37 -13.03 -1.13
C VAL A 21 3.97 -12.50 -0.85
N ALA A 22 3.25 -13.20 0.04
CA ALA A 22 1.86 -12.86 0.38
C ALA A 22 1.68 -11.41 0.86
N SER A 23 2.62 -10.87 1.67
CA SER A 23 2.57 -9.48 2.14
C SER A 23 2.66 -8.48 0.99
N HIS A 24 3.61 -8.65 0.08
CA HIS A 24 3.76 -7.81 -1.11
C HIS A 24 2.49 -7.85 -1.96
N ARG A 25 1.96 -9.05 -2.19
CA ARG A 25 0.73 -9.26 -2.96
C ARG A 25 -0.47 -8.53 -2.37
N LEU A 26 -0.67 -8.64 -1.06
CA LEU A 26 -1.75 -7.97 -0.35
C LEU A 26 -1.61 -6.44 -0.40
N LEU A 27 -0.39 -5.91 -0.18
CA LEU A 27 -0.14 -4.48 -0.22
C LEU A 27 -0.43 -3.88 -1.60
N VAL A 28 -0.08 -4.58 -2.67
CA VAL A 28 -0.38 -4.15 -4.04
C VAL A 28 -1.89 -4.26 -4.32
N ARG A 29 -2.52 -5.39 -4.00
CA ARG A 29 -3.95 -5.61 -4.26
C ARG A 29 -4.86 -4.67 -3.49
N ALA A 30 -4.51 -4.35 -2.25
CA ALA A 30 -5.27 -3.44 -1.41
C ALA A 30 -5.00 -1.97 -1.76
N GLY A 31 -4.09 -1.67 -2.70
CA GLY A 31 -3.77 -0.30 -3.11
C GLY A 31 -2.99 0.50 -2.05
N TYR A 32 -2.10 -0.18 -1.30
CA TYR A 32 -1.22 0.47 -0.32
C TYR A 32 0.08 0.96 -0.95
N ILE A 33 0.57 0.23 -1.95
CA ILE A 33 1.81 0.54 -2.69
C ILE A 33 1.61 0.34 -4.18
N ARG A 34 2.44 1.00 -4.99
CA ARG A 34 2.53 0.78 -6.44
C ARG A 34 3.97 0.71 -6.88
N ARG A 35 4.33 -0.32 -7.65
CA ARG A 35 5.68 -0.44 -8.23
C ARG A 35 5.91 0.64 -9.28
N ILE A 36 7.05 1.34 -9.20
CA ILE A 36 7.48 2.34 -10.18
C ILE A 36 8.78 1.95 -10.90
N ALA A 37 9.60 1.10 -10.28
CA ALA A 37 10.76 0.44 -10.91
C ALA A 37 11.07 -0.88 -10.18
N ALA A 38 12.10 -1.62 -10.59
CA ALA A 38 12.53 -2.83 -9.87
C ALA A 38 12.98 -2.49 -8.45
N GLY A 39 12.31 -3.05 -7.45
CA GLY A 39 12.56 -2.78 -6.03
C GLY A 39 12.12 -1.40 -5.55
N ILE A 40 11.51 -0.56 -6.41
CA ILE A 40 11.10 0.81 -6.05
C ILE A 40 9.58 0.91 -6.09
N TYR A 41 9.00 1.36 -4.99
CA TYR A 41 7.56 1.48 -4.78
C TYR A 41 7.19 2.89 -4.34
N SER A 42 6.07 3.38 -4.84
CA SER A 42 5.40 4.56 -4.31
C SER A 42 4.38 4.15 -3.24
N TRP A 43 4.31 4.94 -2.17
CA TRP A 43 3.30 4.80 -1.13
C TRP A 43 2.01 5.49 -1.54
N LEU A 44 0.90 4.76 -1.48
CA LEU A 44 -0.44 5.29 -1.72
C LEU A 44 -1.06 5.76 -0.39
N PRO A 45 -2.19 6.50 -0.40
CA PRO A 45 -2.69 7.17 0.81
C PRO A 45 -2.85 6.24 2.04
N LEU A 46 -3.38 5.03 1.87
CA LEU A 46 -3.48 4.05 2.97
C LEU A 46 -2.11 3.54 3.44
N GLY A 47 -1.18 3.37 2.51
CA GLY A 47 0.21 3.02 2.81
C GLY A 47 0.90 4.10 3.64
N VAL A 48 0.75 5.37 3.28
CA VAL A 48 1.31 6.52 4.03
C VAL A 48 0.72 6.61 5.44
N ILE A 49 -0.58 6.42 5.61
CA ILE A 49 -1.22 6.41 6.95
C ILE A 49 -0.61 5.31 7.81
N THR A 50 -0.48 4.10 7.27
CA THR A 50 0.07 2.95 7.99
C THR A 50 1.55 3.16 8.33
N LEU A 51 2.34 3.66 7.38
CA LEU A 51 3.75 3.97 7.57
C LEU A 51 3.97 4.99 8.69
N ARG A 52 3.16 6.06 8.72
CA ARG A 52 3.22 7.09 9.77
C ARG A 52 2.84 6.54 11.14
N ASN A 53 1.88 5.61 11.22
CA ASN A 53 1.54 4.96 12.49
C ASN A 53 2.72 4.14 13.03
N VAL A 54 3.38 3.38 12.16
CA VAL A 54 4.58 2.62 12.52
C VAL A 54 5.71 3.57 12.94
N GLU A 55 5.94 4.64 12.18
CA GLU A 55 6.93 5.67 12.50
C GLU A 55 6.68 6.33 13.87
N ASN A 56 5.42 6.64 14.20
CA ASN A 56 5.06 7.21 15.50
C ASN A 56 5.37 6.25 16.65
N VAL A 57 5.10 4.94 16.48
CA VAL A 57 5.45 3.93 17.48
C VAL A 57 6.96 3.82 17.67
N ILE A 58 7.74 3.88 16.59
CA ILE A 58 9.21 3.82 16.66
C ILE A 58 9.81 5.05 17.35
N ARG A 59 9.18 6.22 17.21
CA ARG A 59 9.64 7.48 17.83
C ARG A 59 9.38 7.56 19.34
N GLN A 60 8.52 6.70 19.87
CA GLN A 60 8.18 6.62 21.30
C GLN A 60 9.08 5.60 22.01
#